data_AF-A0A3E0N181-F1
#
_entry.id   AF-A0A3E0N181-F1
#
_cell.length_a   1.000
_cell.length_b   1.000
_cell.length_c   1.000
_cell.angle_alpha   90.00
_cell.angle_beta   90.00
_cell.angle_gamma   90.00
#
_symmetry.space_group_name_H-M   'P 1'
#
loop_
_entity.id
_entity.type
_entity.pdbx_description
1 polymer ?
#
loop_
_entity_poly.entity_id
_entity_poly.type
_entity_poly.pdbx_seq_one_letter_code
_entity_poly.pdbx_strand_id
1 'polypeptide(L)' 'ATGTKLMTTLVHALHARGKKWGLQTMCEGGGIANVTIVEAL' A
#
# COMPACT_ATOMS: atom_id res chain seq x y z
N ALA A 1 -5.07 -0.14 12.39
CA ALA A 1 -6.19 -0.85 11.72
C ALA A 1 -6.33 -0.46 10.24
N THR A 2 -6.49 0.83 9.89
CA THR A 2 -6.71 1.26 8.49
C THR A 2 -5.51 1.01 7.56
N GLY A 3 -4.28 1.32 7.99
CA GLY A 3 -3.09 1.13 7.13
C GLY A 3 -2.84 -0.32 6.72
N THR A 4 -3.07 -1.26 7.62
CA THR A 4 -2.99 -2.70 7.33
C THR A 4 -4.04 -3.12 6.29
N LYS A 5 -5.28 -2.62 6.41
CA LYS A 5 -6.34 -2.90 5.42
C LYS A 5 -5.98 -2.36 4.03
N LEU A 6 -5.43 -1.14 3.95
CA LEU A 6 -4.99 -0.55 2.68
C LEU A 6 -3.85 -1.38 2.06
N MET A 7 -2.90 -1.82 2.88
CA MET A 7 -1.78 -2.67 2.45
C MET A 7 -2.26 -4.02 1.92
N THR A 8 -3.14 -4.70 2.66
CA THR A 8 -3.72 -5.97 2.22
C THR A 8 -4.50 -5.78 0.92
N THR A 9 -5.26 -4.69 0.78
CA THR A 9 -5.99 -4.38 -0.46
C THR A 9 -5.04 -4.16 -1.64
N LEU A 10 -3.94 -3.41 -1.43
CA LEU A 10 -2.93 -3.17 -2.46
C LEU A 10 -2.28 -4.49 -2.92
N VAL A 11 -1.84 -5.34 -2.00
CA VAL A 11 -1.23 -6.64 -2.34
C VAL A 11 -2.19 -7.52 -3.14
N HIS A 12 -3.46 -7.62 -2.72
CA HIS A 12 -4.46 -8.39 -3.48
C HIS A 12 -4.71 -7.79 -4.87
N ALA A 13 -4.74 -6.46 -4.98
CA ALA A 13 -4.91 -5.78 -6.27
C ALA A 13 -3.70 -5.99 -7.20
N LEU A 14 -2.48 -6.03 -6.66
CA LEU A 14 -1.26 -6.33 -7.44
C LEU A 14 -1.31 -7.74 -8.01
N HIS A 15 -1.63 -8.75 -7.19
CA HIS A 15 -1.79 -10.14 -7.65
C HIS A 15 -2.91 -10.27 -8.68
N ALA A 16 -4.10 -9.72 -8.41
CA ALA A 16 -5.24 -9.81 -9.31
C ALA A 16 -4.99 -9.14 -10.68
N ARG A 17 -4.11 -8.13 -10.72
CA ARG A 17 -3.77 -7.40 -11.95
C ARG A 17 -2.45 -7.85 -12.58
N GLY A 18 -1.77 -8.85 -12.02
CA GLY A 18 -0.45 -9.30 -12.48
C GLY A 18 0.59 -8.18 -12.46
N LYS A 19 0.52 -7.27 -11.48
CA LYS A 19 1.45 -6.15 -11.32
C LYS A 19 2.47 -6.47 -10.25
N LYS A 20 3.71 -6.07 -10.51
CA LYS A 20 4.86 -6.37 -9.64
C LYS A 20 5.08 -5.31 -8.56
N TRP A 21 4.79 -4.04 -8.84
CA TRP A 21 5.10 -2.93 -7.94
C TRP A 21 3.86 -2.12 -7.61
N GLY A 22 3.73 -1.76 -6.33
CA GLY A 22 2.70 -0.85 -5.82
C GLY A 22 3.29 0.23 -4.93
N LEU A 23 2.63 1.39 -4.89
CA LEU A 23 2.96 2.49 -4.00
C LEU A 23 1.80 2.69 -3.02
N GLN A 24 2.09 2.56 -1.73
CA GLN A 24 1.17 2.92 -0.67
C GLN A 24 1.60 4.27 -0.09
N THR A 25 0.66 5.22 -0.05
CA THR A 25 0.84 6.50 0.63
C THR A 25 -0.26 6.69 1.66
N MET A 26 0.07 7.30 2.79
CA MET A 26 -0.92 7.66 3.81
C MET A 26 -0.54 9.00 4.44
N CYS A 27 -1.55 9.81 4.75
CA CYS A 27 -1.39 10.92 5.68
C CYS A 27 -1.54 10.42 7.13
N GLU A 28 -0.82 11.07 8.03
CA GLU A 28 -0.87 10.83 9.46
C GLU A 28 -1.12 12.16 10.19
N GLY A 29 -1.60 12.06 11.44
CA GLY A 29 -1.79 13.23 12.29
C GLY A 29 -0.50 14.00 12.50
N GLY A 30 -0.59 15.33 12.64
CA GLY A 30 0.59 16.20 12.79
C GLY A 30 1.23 16.64 11.48
N GLY A 31 0.54 16.45 10.34
CA GLY A 31 1.03 16.91 9.03
C GLY A 31 2.11 16.01 8.43
N ILE A 32 2.14 14.75 8.84
CA ILE A 32 3.12 13.76 8.39
C ILE A 32 2.48 12.91 7.28
N ALA A 33 3.31 12.37 6.41
CA ALA A 33 2.91 11.34 5.46
C ALA A 33 3.96 10.24 5.39
N ASN A 34 3.51 9.01 5.22
CA ASN A 34 4.38 7.88 4.94
C ASN A 34 4.18 7.40 3.50
N VAL A 35 5.24 6.80 2.97
CA VAL A 35 5.27 6.25 1.62
C VAL A 35 6.02 4.92 1.66
N THR A 36 5.43 3.89 1.08
CA THR A 36 6.00 2.54 1.05
C THR A 36 5.84 1.94 -0.33
N ILE A 37 6.94 1.43 -0.88
CA ILE A 37 6.95 0.67 -2.14
C ILE A 37 6.82 -0.81 -1.80
N VAL A 38 5.95 -1.52 -2.51
CA VAL A 38 5.63 -2.92 -2.31
C VAL A 38 5.95 -3.70 -3.57
N GLU A 39 6.71 -4.79 -3.43
CA GLU A 39 6.90 -5.79 -4.48
C GLU A 39 5.93 -6.97 -4.23
N ALA A 40 5.21 -7.38 -5.27
CA ALA A 40 4.45 -8.62 -5.27
C ALA A 40 5.36 -9.76 -5.80
N LEU A 41 5.63 -10.74 -4.93
CA LEU A 41 6.50 -11.90 -5.18
C LEU A 41 5.71 -13.12 -5.67
#